data_AF-A0A661W866-F1
#
_entry.id   AF-A0A661W866-F1
#
_cell.length_a   1.000
_cell.length_b   1.000
_cell.length_c   1.000
_cell.angle_alpha   90.00
_cell.angle_beta   90.00
_cell.angle_gamma   90.00
#
_symmetry.space_group_name_H-M   'P 1'
#
loop_
_entity.id
_entity.type
_entity.pdbx_description
1 polymer ?
#
loop_
_entity_poly.entity_id
_entity_poly.type
_entity_poly.pdbx_seq_one_letter_code
_entity_poly.pdbx_strand_id
1 'polypeptide(L)'
;MTEIPDEVVEILAKIEHDDWMHERLGYGWTYGDVKDIEKKISPYLVPYDELSEEIKNLDRDTIRNIPVLLGMVGMAAYMKEEGISAPTNKPIITRRLPETYKD
;
A
#
# COMPACT_ATOMS: atom_id res chain seq x y z
N MET A 1 4.11 17.16 -11.48
CA MET A 1 4.39 15.89 -12.17
C MET A 1 3.06 15.30 -12.63
N THR A 2 2.93 14.85 -13.87
CA THR A 2 1.68 14.27 -14.38
C THR A 2 1.62 12.75 -14.18
N GLU A 3 2.77 12.08 -14.09
CA GLU A 3 2.89 10.63 -13.96
C GLU A 3 3.99 10.27 -12.94
N ILE A 4 3.73 9.27 -12.10
CA ILE A 4 4.70 8.74 -11.13
C ILE A 4 5.58 7.70 -11.83
N PRO A 5 6.92 7.74 -11.68
CA PRO A 5 7.80 6.73 -12.27
C PRO A 5 7.44 5.32 -11.79
N ASP A 6 7.48 4.32 -12.67
CA ASP A 6 7.03 2.95 -12.34
C ASP A 6 7.76 2.34 -11.13
N GLU A 7 9.06 2.60 -10.95
CA GLU A 7 9.79 2.14 -9.76
C GLU A 7 9.20 2.72 -8.46
N VAL A 8 8.79 3.99 -8.49
CA VAL A 8 8.13 4.65 -7.35
C VAL A 8 6.71 4.11 -7.18
N VAL A 9 6.01 3.79 -8.29
CA VAL A 9 4.70 3.14 -8.23
C VAL A 9 4.79 1.79 -7.52
N GLU A 10 5.76 0.94 -7.84
CA GLU A 10 5.93 -0.36 -7.17
C GLU A 10 6.21 -0.20 -5.67
N ILE A 11 7.08 0.74 -5.28
CA ILE A 11 7.40 1.00 -3.87
C ILE A 11 6.15 1.45 -3.12
N LEU A 12 5.40 2.39 -3.67
CA LEU A 12 4.19 2.92 -3.03
C LEU A 12 3.04 1.91 -3.04
N ALA A 13 2.93 1.08 -4.07
CA ALA A 13 1.92 0.02 -4.16
C ALA A 13 2.13 -1.04 -3.07
N LYS A 14 3.39 -1.40 -2.78
CA LYS A 14 3.71 -2.31 -1.66
C LYS A 14 3.31 -1.70 -0.30
N ILE A 15 3.56 -0.40 -0.11
CA ILE A 15 3.16 0.32 1.11
C ILE A 15 1.63 0.39 1.23
N GLU A 16 0.92 0.69 0.15
CA GLU A 16 -0.54 0.71 0.11
C GLU A 16 -1.12 -0.66 0.48
N HIS A 17 -0.57 -1.75 -0.08
CA HIS A 17 -1.01 -3.11 0.26
C HIS A 17 -0.76 -3.42 1.73
N ASP A 18 0.40 -3.07 2.27
CA ASP A 18 0.69 -3.24 3.69
C ASP A 18 -0.33 -2.48 4.56
N ASP A 19 -0.65 -1.23 4.23
CA ASP A 19 -1.65 -0.44 4.96
C ASP A 19 -3.06 -1.05 4.84
N TRP A 20 -3.46 -1.51 3.65
CA TRP A 20 -4.71 -2.24 3.44
C TRP A 20 -4.77 -3.52 4.28
N MET A 21 -3.70 -4.32 4.32
CA MET A 21 -3.62 -5.53 5.15
C MET A 21 -3.80 -5.19 6.62
N HIS A 22 -3.11 -4.16 7.13
CA HIS A 22 -3.22 -3.73 8.52
C HIS A 22 -4.65 -3.32 8.88
N GLU A 23 -5.31 -2.54 8.02
CA GLU A 23 -6.70 -2.13 8.22
C GLU A 23 -7.63 -3.36 8.25
N ARG A 24 -7.48 -4.27 7.30
CA ARG A 24 -8.29 -5.49 7.21
C ARG A 24 -8.12 -6.37 8.44
N LEU A 25 -6.88 -6.65 8.85
CA LEU A 25 -6.60 -7.42 10.05
C LEU A 25 -7.18 -6.73 11.30
N GLY A 26 -7.07 -5.39 11.39
CA GLY A 26 -7.65 -4.59 12.46
C GLY A 26 -9.19 -4.70 12.54
N TYR A 27 -9.85 -4.89 11.41
CA TYR A 27 -11.30 -5.15 11.35
C TYR A 27 -11.70 -6.63 11.47
N GLY A 28 -10.75 -7.51 11.83
CA GLY A 28 -10.98 -8.92 12.04
C GLY A 28 -11.13 -9.73 10.75
N TRP A 29 -10.53 -9.27 9.66
CA TRP A 29 -10.36 -10.11 8.48
C TRP A 29 -9.28 -11.16 8.71
N THR A 30 -9.46 -12.34 8.11
CA THR A 30 -8.51 -13.45 8.19
C THR A 30 -8.16 -13.97 6.81
N TYR A 31 -6.95 -14.52 6.67
CA TYR A 31 -6.56 -15.20 5.45
C TYR A 31 -7.43 -16.45 5.17
N GLY A 32 -7.68 -16.73 3.90
CA GLY A 32 -8.23 -18.00 3.41
C GLY A 32 -8.35 -18.01 1.89
N ASP A 33 -8.29 -19.19 1.29
CA ASP A 33 -8.15 -19.37 -0.17
C ASP A 33 -9.29 -18.77 -1.01
N VAL A 34 -10.48 -18.67 -0.42
CA VAL A 34 -11.68 -18.16 -1.08
C VAL A 34 -12.19 -16.95 -0.33
N LYS A 35 -12.35 -15.84 -1.05
CA LYS A 35 -12.90 -14.60 -0.50
C LYS A 35 -14.33 -14.82 -0.01
N ASP A 36 -14.60 -14.43 1.23
CA ASP A 36 -15.93 -14.44 1.85
C ASP A 36 -16.10 -13.15 2.65
N ILE A 37 -16.95 -12.24 2.17
CA ILE A 37 -17.11 -10.92 2.77
C ILE A 37 -17.86 -11.02 4.12
N GLU A 38 -18.84 -11.92 4.23
CA GLU A 38 -19.65 -12.08 5.44
C GLU A 38 -18.80 -12.64 6.58
N LYS A 39 -17.91 -13.60 6.27
CA LYS A 39 -16.96 -14.17 7.23
C LYS A 39 -15.66 -13.41 7.34
N LYS A 40 -15.50 -12.30 6.60
CA LYS A 40 -14.27 -11.49 6.53
C LYS A 40 -13.03 -12.31 6.15
N ILE A 41 -13.15 -13.21 5.18
CA ILE A 41 -12.05 -14.00 4.64
C ILE A 41 -11.55 -13.35 3.35
N SER A 42 -10.24 -13.19 3.23
CA SER A 42 -9.61 -12.71 1.99
C SER A 42 -8.35 -13.51 1.65
N PRO A 43 -8.20 -13.98 0.40
CA PRO A 43 -6.98 -14.65 -0.06
C PRO A 43 -5.80 -13.69 -0.22
N TYR A 44 -6.07 -12.38 -0.25
CA TYR A 44 -5.06 -11.34 -0.49
C TYR A 44 -4.33 -10.89 0.78
N LEU A 45 -4.60 -11.49 1.94
CA LEU A 45 -3.87 -11.21 3.18
C LEU A 45 -2.56 -12.00 3.23
N VAL A 46 -1.71 -11.76 2.24
CA VAL A 46 -0.40 -12.37 2.03
C VAL A 46 0.61 -11.27 1.65
N PRO A 47 1.93 -11.51 1.77
CA PRO A 47 2.95 -10.55 1.34
C PRO A 47 2.71 -10.06 -0.10
N TYR A 48 2.99 -8.78 -0.37
CA TYR A 48 2.76 -8.17 -1.69
C TYR A 48 3.39 -9.00 -2.83
N ASP A 49 4.58 -9.54 -2.61
CA ASP A 49 5.34 -10.30 -3.61
C ASP A 49 4.67 -11.64 -4.00
N GLU A 50 3.76 -12.14 -3.16
CA GLU A 50 2.98 -13.38 -3.39
C GLU A 50 1.65 -13.13 -4.12
N LEU A 51 1.24 -11.87 -4.27
CA LEU A 51 0.04 -11.51 -5.01
C LEU A 51 0.21 -11.80 -6.51
N SER A 52 -0.90 -12.13 -7.17
CA SER A 52 -0.93 -12.12 -8.64
C SER A 52 -0.79 -10.68 -9.17
N GLU A 53 -0.26 -10.54 -10.38
CA GLU A 53 -0.12 -9.22 -11.02
C GLU A 53 -1.46 -8.49 -11.18
N GLU A 54 -2.55 -9.22 -11.36
CA GLU A 54 -3.91 -8.65 -11.39
C GLU A 54 -4.26 -7.94 -10.08
N ILE A 55 -3.92 -8.54 -8.94
CA ILE A 55 -4.22 -7.96 -7.63
C ILE A 55 -3.26 -6.82 -7.32
N LYS A 56 -1.95 -6.97 -7.60
CA LYS A 56 -0.96 -5.90 -7.47
C LYS A 56 -1.35 -4.65 -8.26
N ASN A 57 -1.99 -4.82 -9.43
CA ASN A 57 -2.45 -3.70 -10.24
C ASN A 57 -3.51 -2.84 -9.53
N LEU A 58 -4.28 -3.39 -8.59
CA LEU A 58 -5.22 -2.58 -7.81
C LEU A 58 -4.49 -1.53 -6.95
N ASP A 59 -3.39 -1.92 -6.33
CA ASP A 59 -2.55 -1.00 -5.54
C ASP A 59 -1.81 -0.02 -6.46
N ARG A 60 -1.24 -0.51 -7.57
CA ARG A 60 -0.54 0.37 -8.54
C ARG A 60 -1.48 1.41 -9.15
N ASP A 61 -2.70 1.03 -9.49
CA ASP A 61 -3.70 1.93 -10.04
C ASP A 61 -4.13 2.97 -9.01
N THR A 62 -4.22 2.59 -7.73
CA THR A 62 -4.45 3.53 -6.63
C THR A 62 -3.36 4.60 -6.61
N ILE A 63 -2.08 4.20 -6.70
CA ILE A 63 -0.96 5.15 -6.75
C ILE A 63 -0.97 6.01 -8.03
N ARG A 64 -1.16 5.39 -9.20
CA ARG A 64 -1.19 6.10 -10.50
C ARG A 64 -2.32 7.12 -10.60
N ASN A 65 -3.42 6.93 -9.87
CA ASN A 65 -4.54 7.87 -9.86
C ASN A 65 -4.30 9.11 -8.99
N ILE A 66 -3.32 9.09 -8.06
CA ILE A 66 -3.06 10.23 -7.16
C ILE A 66 -2.80 11.55 -7.92
N PRO A 67 -1.91 11.62 -8.93
CA PRO A 67 -1.68 12.87 -9.67
C PRO A 67 -2.93 13.38 -10.40
N VAL A 68 -3.76 12.47 -10.90
CA VAL A 68 -5.02 12.81 -11.59
C VAL A 68 -5.99 13.46 -10.60
N LEU A 69 -6.20 12.83 -9.44
CA LEU A 69 -7.08 13.33 -8.39
C LEU A 69 -6.61 14.68 -7.84
N LEU A 70 -5.30 14.86 -7.63
CA LEU A 70 -4.73 16.15 -7.22
C LEU A 70 -4.97 17.22 -8.28
N GLY A 71 -4.80 16.88 -9.56
CA GLY A 71 -5.04 17.81 -10.68
C GLY A 71 -6.49 18.32 -10.71
N MET A 72 -7.47 17.47 -10.39
CA MET A 72 -8.89 17.86 -10.34
C MET A 72 -9.18 18.96 -9.31
N VAL A 73 -8.37 19.06 -8.26
CA VAL A 73 -8.50 20.09 -7.21
C VAL A 73 -7.43 21.19 -7.33
N GLY A 74 -6.75 21.28 -8.47
CA GLY A 74 -5.74 22.31 -8.73
C GLY A 74 -4.43 22.11 -7.96
N MET A 75 -4.15 20.88 -7.49
CA MET A 75 -2.93 20.50 -6.79
C MET A 75 -2.03 19.61 -7.65
N ALA A 76 -0.76 19.48 -7.26
CA ALA A 76 0.18 18.57 -7.91
C ALA A 76 1.20 18.02 -6.90
N ALA A 77 1.66 16.80 -7.14
CA ALA A 77 2.80 16.22 -6.45
C ALA A 77 4.12 16.51 -7.20
N TYR A 78 5.21 16.63 -6.45
CA TYR A 78 6.56 16.74 -6.96
C TYR A 78 7.50 15.82 -6.17
N MET A 79 8.42 15.18 -6.88
CA MET A 79 9.53 14.45 -6.26
C MET A 79 10.51 15.47 -5.70
N LYS A 80 10.88 15.32 -4.42
CA LYS A 80 11.94 16.13 -3.83
C LYS A 80 13.29 15.50 -4.21
N GLU A 81 14.17 16.26 -4.86
CA GLU A 81 15.56 15.83 -5.04
C GLU A 81 16.26 15.81 -3.67
N GLU A 82 16.91 14.70 -3.34
CA GLU A 82 17.69 14.54 -2.10
C GLU A 82 18.89 15.49 -2.12
N GLY A 83 18.76 16.61 -1.40
CA GLY A 83 19.77 17.64 -1.26
C GLY A 83 19.47 18.64 -0.13
N ILE A 84 18.93 18.15 1.00
CA ILE A 84 18.97 18.72 2.37
C ILE A 84 18.38 17.62 3.27
N SER A 85 19.20 17.11 4.20
CA SER A 85 18.84 16.12 5.22
C SER A 85 17.48 16.42 5.84
N ALA A 86 16.56 15.46 5.78
CA ALA A 86 15.45 15.44 6.72
C ALA A 86 16.05 15.29 8.13
N PRO A 87 15.52 15.97 9.17
CA PRO A 87 15.87 15.62 10.53
C PRO A 87 15.56 14.15 10.73
N THR A 88 16.53 13.39 11.23
CA THR A 88 16.40 11.98 11.58
C THR A 88 15.44 11.83 12.75
N ASN A 89 14.16 11.94 12.49
CA ASN A 89 13.15 11.29 13.30
C ASN A 89 12.71 10.08 12.49
N LYS A 90 13.45 8.98 12.61
CA LYS A 90 12.81 7.67 12.49
C LYS A 90 11.87 7.62 13.69
N PRO A 91 10.53 7.70 13.56
CA PRO A 91 9.76 6.99 14.54
C PRO A 91 10.22 5.53 14.36
N ILE A 92 10.83 4.99 15.41
CA ILE A 92 10.92 3.55 15.56
C ILE A 92 9.47 3.09 15.66
N ILE A 93 8.83 2.92 14.51
CA ILE A 93 7.62 2.13 14.42
C ILE A 93 8.15 0.70 14.39
N THR A 94 8.53 0.18 15.55
CA THR A 94 8.41 -1.26 15.79
C THR A 94 6.91 -1.55 15.81
N ARG A 95 6.25 -1.52 14.64
CA ARG A 95 4.87 -1.98 14.49
C ARG A 95 4.95 -3.48 14.65
N ARG A 96 4.58 -3.97 15.83
CA ARG A 96 4.31 -5.41 16.00
C ARG A 96 3.18 -5.75 15.04
N LEU A 97 3.47 -6.60 14.06
CA LEU A 97 2.43 -7.29 13.31
C LEU A 97 1.65 -8.20 14.27
N PRO A 98 0.32 -8.33 14.13
CA PRO A 98 -0.47 -9.27 14.93
C PRO A 98 0.04 -10.71 14.76
N GLU A 99 -0.17 -11.58 15.75
CA GLU A 99 0.24 -13.00 15.73
C GLU A 99 -0.33 -13.80 14.55
N THR A 100 -1.33 -13.25 13.86
CA THR A 100 -1.97 -13.84 12.68
C THR A 100 -1.27 -13.52 11.37
N TYR A 101 -0.21 -12.70 11.38
CA TYR A 101 0.66 -12.50 10.23
C TYR A 101 1.51 -13.76 10.03
N LYS A 102 1.45 -14.35 8.82
CA LYS A 102 2.38 -15.40 8.43
C LYS A 102 3.58 -14.75 7.75
N ASP A 103 4.77 -15.06 8.29
CA ASP A 103 6.07 -14.75 7.68
C ASP A 103 6.24 -15.43 6.31
#